data_AF-X1DQH0-F1
#
_entry.id   AF-X1DQH0-F1
#
_cell.length_a   1.000
_cell.length_b   1.000
_cell.length_c   1.000
_cell.angle_alpha   90.00
_cell.angle_beta   90.00
_cell.angle_gamma   90.00
#
_symmetry.space_group_name_H-M   'P 1'
#
loop_
_entity.id
_entity.type
_entity.pdbx_description
1 polymer ?
#
loop_
_entity_poly.entity_id
_entity_poly.type
_entity_poly.pdbx_seq_one_letter_code
_entity_poly.pdbx_strand_id
1 'polypeptide(L)'
;KYVQKGTATADLLASIFEVEKVIIGAAGYNTAKEGKIASYSYLWGNDAILAYVEPRPGIKKFSLGYTFQSQKFRTRRARIEVKHSDWFEVGQIEIEKIVCAACGYHIKNAVA
;
A
#
# COMPACT_ATOMS: atom_id res chain seq x y z
N LYS A 1 -4.14 -35.65 -14.85
CA LYS A 1 -3.01 -35.15 -14.03
C LYS A 1 -2.61 -33.79 -14.58
N TYR A 2 -3.30 -32.72 -14.17
CA TYR A 2 -3.03 -31.38 -14.69
C TYR A 2 -1.90 -30.78 -13.86
N VAL A 3 -0.69 -30.81 -14.42
CA VAL A 3 0.41 -30.00 -13.91
C VAL A 3 0.04 -28.56 -14.26
N GLN A 4 -0.51 -27.84 -13.30
CA GLN A 4 -0.64 -26.38 -13.40
C GLN A 4 0.74 -25.84 -13.81
N LYS A 5 0.79 -25.08 -14.90
CA LYS A 5 2.00 -24.39 -15.38
C LYS A 5 2.74 -23.77 -14.19
N GLY A 6 4.05 -23.98 -14.13
CA GLY A 6 4.97 -23.54 -13.07
C GLY A 6 5.14 -22.03 -12.98
N THR A 7 4.04 -21.33 -12.68
CA THR A 7 4.00 -19.92 -12.32
C THR A 7 3.41 -19.85 -10.92
N ALA A 8 4.24 -19.54 -9.93
CA ALA A 8 3.78 -19.34 -8.56
C ALA A 8 2.84 -18.12 -8.52
N THR A 9 1.53 -18.36 -8.41
CA THR A 9 0.53 -17.32 -8.23
C THR A 9 0.41 -16.95 -6.75
N ALA A 10 -0.09 -15.74 -6.46
CA ALA A 10 -0.29 -15.29 -5.08
C ALA A 10 -1.18 -16.25 -4.27
N ASP A 11 -2.22 -16.82 -4.87
CA ASP A 11 -3.10 -17.81 -4.22
C ASP A 11 -2.40 -19.12 -3.90
N LEU A 12 -1.48 -19.57 -4.76
CA LEU A 12 -0.69 -20.77 -4.53
C LEU A 12 0.30 -20.54 -3.39
N LEU A 13 0.92 -19.35 -3.32
CA LEU A 13 1.77 -18.96 -2.19
C LEU A 13 0.97 -18.84 -0.88
N ALA A 14 -0.24 -18.27 -0.94
CA ALA A 14 -1.12 -18.17 0.22
C ALA A 14 -1.44 -19.56 0.80
N SER A 15 -1.73 -20.51 -0.09
CA SER A 15 -1.99 -21.91 0.28
C SER A 15 -0.76 -22.60 0.86
N ILE A 16 0.43 -22.35 0.33
CA ILE A 16 1.70 -22.96 0.80
C ILE A 16 2.09 -22.43 2.18
N PHE A 17 1.96 -21.13 2.41
CA PHE A 17 2.34 -20.49 3.67
C PHE A 17 1.23 -20.49 4.72
N GLU A 18 0.07 -21.09 4.42
CA GLU A 18 -1.11 -21.12 5.30
C GLU A 18 -1.53 -19.71 5.77
N VAL A 19 -1.44 -18.72 4.87
CA VAL A 19 -1.84 -17.33 5.14
C VAL A 19 -3.14 -16.98 4.42
N GLU A 20 -3.92 -16.08 5.01
CA GLU A 20 -5.21 -15.66 4.43
C GLU A 20 -5.05 -14.92 3.10
N LYS A 21 -4.01 -14.10 2.97
CA LYS A 21 -3.81 -13.25 1.79
C LYS A 21 -2.34 -12.95 1.53
N VAL A 22 -1.94 -13.05 0.27
CA VAL A 22 -0.64 -12.58 -0.23
C VAL A 22 -0.87 -11.34 -1.10
N ILE A 23 -0.12 -10.27 -0.83
CA ILE A 23 -0.20 -9.00 -1.57
C ILE A 23 1.16 -8.75 -2.22
N ILE A 24 1.16 -8.50 -3.54
CA ILE A 24 2.38 -8.20 -4.30
C ILE A 24 2.52 -6.68 -4.41
N GLY A 25 3.57 -6.14 -3.78
CA GLY A 25 3.91 -4.72 -3.80
C GLY A 25 4.52 -4.25 -5.12
N ALA A 26 3.76 -4.24 -6.21
CA ALA A 26 4.25 -3.88 -7.55
C ALA A 26 4.49 -2.37 -7.79
N ALA A 27 4.33 -1.53 -6.76
CA ALA A 27 4.48 -0.09 -6.89
C ALA A 27 5.95 0.30 -7.11
N GLY A 28 6.21 1.02 -8.21
CA GLY A 28 7.50 1.63 -8.52
C GLY A 28 7.38 3.15 -8.58
N TYR A 29 8.46 3.85 -8.24
CA TYR A 29 8.52 5.31 -8.31
C TYR A 29 9.82 5.78 -8.98
N ASN A 30 9.78 6.98 -9.56
CA ASN A 30 10.95 7.63 -10.11
C ASN A 30 11.72 8.31 -8.97
N THR A 31 12.95 7.88 -8.73
CA THR A 31 13.87 8.45 -7.73
C THR A 31 14.62 9.67 -8.25
N ALA A 32 14.58 9.92 -9.56
CA ALA A 32 15.27 11.06 -10.16
C ALA A 32 14.57 12.37 -9.82
N LYS A 33 15.37 13.43 -9.60
CA LYS A 33 14.86 14.79 -9.51
C LYS A 33 14.22 15.21 -10.84
N GLU A 34 13.22 16.08 -10.77
CA GLU A 34 12.57 16.65 -11.93
C GLU A 34 13.59 17.26 -12.90
N GLY A 35 13.48 16.92 -14.19
CA GLY A 35 14.39 17.37 -15.24
C GLY A 35 15.69 16.56 -15.40
N LYS A 36 15.92 15.50 -14.62
CA LYS A 36 17.04 14.55 -14.83
C LYS A 36 16.59 13.26 -15.53
N ILE A 37 17.56 12.48 -16.00
CA ILE A 37 17.32 11.14 -16.56
C ILE A 37 16.59 10.29 -15.51
N ALA A 38 15.47 9.70 -15.91
CA ALA A 38 14.62 8.91 -15.03
C ALA A 38 15.37 7.70 -14.48
N SER A 39 15.17 7.43 -13.19
CA SER A 39 15.67 6.24 -12.50
C SER A 39 14.51 5.65 -11.71
N TYR A 40 14.14 4.41 -11.99
CA TYR A 40 12.99 3.76 -11.38
C TYR A 40 13.45 2.80 -10.28
N SER A 41 12.75 2.81 -9.15
CA SER A 41 12.96 1.83 -8.07
C SER A 41 11.62 1.36 -7.51
N TYR A 42 11.60 0.15 -6.95
CA TYR A 42 10.41 -0.38 -6.30
C TYR A 42 10.24 0.23 -4.91
N LEU A 43 9.01 0.65 -4.59
CA LEU A 43 8.67 1.25 -3.30
C LEU A 43 8.86 0.25 -2.14
N TRP A 44 8.52 -1.01 -2.38
CA TRP A 44 8.64 -2.10 -1.40
C TRP A 44 10.03 -2.75 -1.38
N GLY A 45 10.92 -2.35 -2.29
CA GLY A 45 12.27 -2.91 -2.39
C GLY A 45 12.28 -4.43 -2.64
N ASN A 46 13.27 -5.10 -2.06
CA ASN A 46 13.45 -6.56 -2.11
C ASN A 46 13.02 -7.24 -0.80
N ASP A 47 12.21 -6.54 0.01
CA ASP A 47 11.80 -7.00 1.33
C ASP A 47 10.43 -7.69 1.29
N ALA A 48 10.16 -8.53 2.28
CA ALA A 48 8.85 -9.10 2.52
C ALA A 48 8.38 -8.79 3.94
N ILE A 49 7.07 -8.63 4.14
CA ILE A 49 6.47 -8.37 5.44
C ILE A 49 5.38 -9.40 5.68
N LEU A 50 5.46 -10.09 6.82
CA LEU A 50 4.37 -10.90 7.35
C LEU A 50 3.64 -10.06 8.41
N ALA A 51 2.34 -9.87 8.26
CA ALA A 51 1.58 -8.99 9.14
C ALA A 51 0.24 -9.61 9.51
N TYR A 52 -0.13 -9.48 10.78
CA TYR A 52 -1.51 -9.63 11.20
C TYR A 52 -2.26 -8.32 10.94
N VAL A 53 -3.30 -8.41 10.10
CA VAL A 53 -4.20 -7.32 9.78
C VAL A 53 -5.60 -7.70 10.25
N GLU A 54 -6.16 -6.91 11.16
CA GLU A 54 -7.50 -7.16 11.70
C GLU A 54 -8.57 -6.96 10.60
N PRO A 55 -9.40 -7.97 10.29
CA PRO A 55 -10.38 -7.91 9.19
C PRO A 55 -11.51 -6.90 9.46
N ARG A 56 -11.80 -6.59 10.72
CA ARG A 56 -12.77 -5.57 11.11
C ARG A 56 -12.04 -4.46 11.89
N PRO A 57 -11.47 -3.46 11.20
CA PRO A 57 -10.64 -2.45 11.83
C PRO A 57 -11.42 -1.70 12.92
N GLY A 58 -10.81 -1.54 14.08
CA GLY A 58 -11.37 -0.81 15.20
C GLY A 58 -10.27 -0.11 15.97
N ILE A 59 -10.56 1.08 16.53
CA ILE A 59 -9.54 1.95 17.16
C ILE A 59 -8.77 1.24 18.28
N LYS A 60 -9.39 0.29 18.98
CA LYS A 60 -8.81 -0.45 20.11
C LYS A 60 -8.40 -1.89 19.76
N LYS A 61 -8.48 -2.28 18.49
CA LYS A 61 -8.08 -3.62 18.08
C LYS A 61 -6.60 -3.62 17.69
N PHE A 62 -5.96 -4.77 17.86
CA PHE A 62 -4.56 -4.93 17.48
C PHE A 62 -4.46 -5.27 15.99
N SER A 63 -3.56 -4.58 15.30
CA SER A 63 -3.18 -4.79 13.90
C SER A 63 -1.76 -4.24 13.75
N LEU A 64 -1.01 -4.66 12.73
CA LEU A 64 0.33 -4.11 12.46
C LEU A 64 0.29 -2.57 12.40
N GLY A 65 -0.66 -2.03 11.64
CA GLY A 65 -0.87 -0.60 11.51
C GLY A 65 -2.29 -0.25 11.11
N TYR A 66 -2.59 1.04 11.19
CA TYR A 66 -3.84 1.63 10.73
C TYR A 66 -3.57 2.93 9.98
N THR A 67 -4.44 3.20 9.01
CA THR A 67 -4.60 4.52 8.40
C THR A 67 -5.68 5.26 9.18
N PHE A 68 -5.29 6.27 9.94
CA PHE A 68 -6.21 7.10 10.71
C PHE A 68 -6.70 8.24 9.84
N GLN A 69 -8.02 8.31 9.64
CA GLN A 69 -8.67 9.38 8.88
C GLN A 69 -9.43 10.29 9.85
N SER A 70 -9.05 11.57 9.93
CA SER A 70 -9.74 12.53 10.81
C SER A 70 -11.06 13.01 10.21
N GLN A 71 -11.08 13.18 8.89
CA GLN A 71 -12.26 13.60 8.14
C GLN A 71 -12.41 12.71 6.92
N LYS A 72 -13.65 12.50 6.50
CA LYS A 72 -13.93 11.84 5.22
C LYS A 72 -13.36 12.68 4.08
N PHE A 73 -13.01 12.01 2.99
CA PHE A 73 -12.67 12.65 1.73
C PHE A 73 -13.74 13.69 1.36
N ARG A 74 -13.31 14.93 1.12
CA ARG A 74 -14.20 16.04 0.80
C ARG A 74 -13.70 16.74 -0.45
N THR A 75 -14.62 17.03 -1.35
CA THR A 75 -14.35 17.82 -2.55
C THR A 75 -15.12 19.13 -2.46
N ARG A 76 -14.44 20.25 -2.71
CA ARG A 76 -15.08 21.55 -2.92
C ARG A 76 -14.88 21.97 -4.36
N ARG A 77 -15.89 22.63 -4.93
CA ARG A 77 -15.80 23.20 -6.26
C ARG A 77 -16.03 24.69 -6.17
N ALA A 78 -15.15 25.46 -6.79
CA ALA A 78 -15.37 26.89 -7.03
C ALA A 78 -15.08 27.20 -8.49
N ARG A 79 -15.87 28.08 -9.08
CA ARG A 79 -15.64 28.52 -10.44
C ARG A 79 -14.65 29.69 -10.42
N ILE A 80 -13.56 29.57 -11.19
CA ILE A 80 -12.57 30.63 -11.38
C ILE A 80 -12.83 31.30 -12.74
N GLU A 81 -13.62 32.37 -12.70
CA GLU A 81 -14.03 33.12 -13.89
C GLU A 81 -12.87 33.70 -14.68
N VAL A 82 -11.84 34.21 -14.02
CA VAL A 82 -10.66 34.79 -14.70
C VAL A 82 -9.95 33.77 -15.59
N LYS A 83 -9.95 32.49 -15.20
CA LYS A 83 -9.30 31.41 -15.93
C LYS A 83 -10.28 30.57 -16.76
N HIS A 84 -11.57 30.92 -16.75
CA HIS A 84 -12.65 30.13 -17.33
C HIS A 84 -12.60 28.64 -16.91
N SER A 85 -12.17 28.37 -15.67
CA SER A 85 -11.89 27.02 -15.18
C SER A 85 -12.62 26.72 -13.88
N ASP A 86 -13.07 25.49 -13.70
CA ASP A 86 -13.56 25.00 -12.41
C ASP A 86 -12.39 24.51 -11.56
N TRP A 87 -12.29 25.03 -10.35
CA TRP A 87 -11.33 24.59 -9.35
C TRP A 87 -11.96 23.55 -8.45
N PHE A 88 -11.25 22.45 -8.25
CA PHE A 88 -11.63 21.37 -7.34
C PHE A 88 -10.59 21.29 -6.22
N GLU A 89 -11.01 21.59 -5.00
CA GLU A 89 -10.25 21.32 -3.79
C GLU A 89 -10.54 19.89 -3.35
N VAL A 90 -9.50 19.10 -3.12
CA VAL A 90 -9.64 17.76 -2.55
C VAL A 90 -8.95 17.74 -1.19
N GLY A 91 -9.74 17.56 -0.14
CA GLY A 91 -9.25 17.42 1.23
C GLY A 91 -9.15 15.95 1.61
N GLN A 92 -7.92 15.49 1.81
CA GLN A 92 -7.60 14.16 2.33
C GLN A 92 -6.67 14.33 3.54
N ILE A 93 -7.17 13.97 4.73
CA ILE A 93 -6.44 14.12 6.01
C ILE A 93 -6.31 12.75 6.63
N GLU A 94 -5.17 12.12 6.36
CA GLU A 94 -4.87 10.75 6.75
C GLU A 94 -3.47 10.66 7.34
N ILE A 95 -3.27 9.72 8.24
CA ILE A 95 -1.94 9.37 8.74
C ILE A 95 -1.85 7.86 8.93
N GLU A 96 -0.83 7.26 8.34
CA GLU A 96 -0.48 5.86 8.51
C GLU A 96 0.42 5.70 9.74
N LYS A 97 0.06 4.81 10.65
CA LYS A 97 0.86 4.55 11.85
C LYS A 97 0.89 3.07 12.19
N ILE A 98 2.09 2.59 12.54
CA ILE A 98 2.29 1.27 13.13
C ILE A 98 1.75 1.31 14.57
N VAL A 99 0.78 0.46 14.86
CA VAL A 99 0.08 0.43 16.16
C VAL A 99 0.66 -0.66 17.06
N CYS A 100 0.97 -1.82 16.49
CA CYS A 100 1.57 -2.92 17.21
C CYS A 100 2.68 -3.56 16.38
N ALA A 101 3.94 -3.30 16.75
CA ALA A 101 5.08 -3.91 16.09
C ALA A 101 5.13 -5.44 16.25
N ALA A 102 4.60 -5.97 17.36
CA ALA A 102 4.53 -7.42 17.58
C ALA A 102 3.55 -8.15 16.64
N CYS A 103 2.66 -7.41 15.97
CA CYS A 103 1.72 -7.96 14.99
C CYS A 103 2.34 -8.09 13.59
N GLY A 104 3.65 -7.91 13.42
CA GLY A 104 4.29 -8.18 12.13
C GLY A 104 5.76 -8.55 12.26
N TYR A 105 6.28 -9.08 11.16
CA TYR A 105 7.66 -9.50 11.01
C TYR A 105 8.20 -9.00 9.68
N HIS A 106 9.36 -8.34 9.73
CA HIS A 106 10.02 -7.78 8.55
C HIS A 106 11.16 -8.70 8.10
N ILE A 107 11.06 -9.21 6.88
CA ILE A 107 12.06 -10.04 6.23
C ILE A 107 12.84 -9.16 5.27
N LYS A 108 14.04 -8.76 5.69
CA LYS A 108 14.94 -7.94 4.87
C LYS A 108 15.62 -8.77 3.79
N ASN A 109 15.76 -8.20 2.59
CA ASN A 109 16.43 -8.82 1.44
C ASN A 109 15.91 -10.24 1.17
N ALA A 110 14.58 -10.40 1.13
CA ALA A 110 13.93 -11.68 0.88
C ALA A 110 14.18 -12.20 -0.54
N VAL A 111 14.42 -11.29 -1.49
CA VAL A 111 14.76 -11.60 -2.88
C VAL A 111 16.20 -11.15 -3.17
N ALA A 112 17.02 -12.09 -3.62
CA ALA A 112 18.41 -11.86 -4.03
C ALA A 112 18.50 -11.22 -5.41
#